data_AF-A0A8S0RRP7-F1
#
_entry.id   AF-A0A8S0RRP7-F1
#
_cell.length_a   1.000
_cell.length_b   1.000
_cell.length_c   1.000
_cell.angle_alpha   90.00
_cell.angle_beta   90.00
_cell.angle_gamma   90.00
#
_symmetry.space_group_name_H-M   'P 1'
#
loop_
_entity.id
_entity.type
_entity.pdbx_description
1 polymer ?
#
loop_
_entity_poly.entity_id
_entity_poly.type
_entity_poly.pdbx_seq_one_letter_code
_entity_poly.pdbx_strand_id
1 'polypeptide(L)'
;MCDLPKFDGSEGEYIAPSKEELRNFSELSSLLVDYVQIGNNRRGFIPVSESRMSAPIVLVIDECLDEPHLQHLQSSLHAFVDSLPPITRLGIIFYGRTVSVYDFSEESTASADVLPGDRSPSQESLKALIYGTGIYLSPIHASLPVSHAIFSSLRPFKLNLPEASRDRCLGTAVEVAMPIIQGPSAELSRGFVKRPGGNSRIILCAGGPSTYGPGSVPYSLSHPNYPHMEKMALKWMENLGREAHRCNTVVDILCAGTCPIRVSVLQPLAKASGGVFILHDDFGEAFGVNLQRASTRAAGSHGLLEIRCSDNIFVSQVVGPGEEARTGSQETFKNDEALAIQMLSVEETQSFAVSLETREDIKSDFVYFQFAIQYLNIYRADVSRVITDRLPTIDSVSTYLESVQDEVAAILIAKRTLLRAKDSNDALDMRKMLDERIKDIANKFGSQMIESKLFRFPKELSLLPELLFHLRRGPLLGSILGHEDERSVLRSLFLNASFDLSLRMVAPCCLMHREGGTFEELPAYDLAMQSDAAVVLDHGTDVFIWMGAELADQEGNSAAALAACRTLAEELIEMRFPAPRILAFKEGSSQARYFVSRLIPAHKDPAYEQVCANKVAIYLVPFSVCLSLNLIF
;
A
#
# COMPACT_ATOMS: atom_id res chain seq x y z
N MET A 1 30.53 -26.58 30.97
CA MET A 1 29.80 -27.62 30.22
C MET A 1 29.67 -27.08 28.81
N CYS A 2 30.35 -27.69 27.84
CA CYS A 2 30.17 -27.29 26.44
C CYS A 2 28.82 -27.83 26.01
N ASP A 3 27.90 -26.95 25.59
CA ASP A 3 26.65 -27.38 24.99
C ASP A 3 26.98 -28.19 23.73
N LEU A 4 26.69 -29.50 23.80
CA LEU A 4 26.71 -30.35 22.62
C LEU A 4 25.70 -29.78 21.60
N PRO A 5 26.03 -29.76 20.30
CA PRO A 5 25.04 -29.38 19.29
C PRO A 5 23.81 -30.26 19.48
N LYS A 6 22.63 -29.64 19.59
CA LYS A 6 21.36 -30.37 19.55
C LYS A 6 21.25 -30.98 18.16
N PHE A 7 21.36 -32.31 18.10
CA PHE A 7 21.06 -33.05 16.89
C PHE A 7 19.61 -33.48 16.97
N ASP A 8 18.79 -32.95 16.08
CA ASP A 8 17.42 -33.42 15.89
C ASP A 8 17.45 -34.64 14.95
N GLY A 9 16.85 -35.74 15.39
CA GLY A 9 16.68 -36.93 14.54
C GLY A 9 15.46 -36.75 13.65
N SER A 10 15.54 -37.22 12.40
CA SER A 10 14.42 -37.13 11.43
C SER A 10 13.22 -38.03 11.74
N GLU A 11 13.22 -38.72 12.88
CA GLU A 11 12.23 -39.75 13.29
C GLU A 11 11.88 -40.80 12.20
N GLY A 12 12.75 -40.97 11.21
CA GLY A 12 12.53 -41.89 10.08
C GLY A 12 11.75 -41.32 8.90
N GLU A 13 11.40 -40.03 8.91
CA GLU A 13 10.74 -39.35 7.77
C GLU A 13 11.72 -39.06 6.63
N TYR A 14 12.96 -38.72 6.97
CA TYR A 14 14.04 -38.50 6.02
C TYR A 14 15.03 -39.67 6.06
N ILE A 15 14.77 -40.69 5.24
CA ILE A 15 15.68 -41.82 5.03
C ILE A 15 16.22 -41.73 3.60
N ALA A 16 17.50 -41.42 3.47
CA ALA A 16 18.20 -41.41 2.18
C ALA A 16 19.40 -42.38 2.22
N PRO A 17 19.56 -43.26 1.23
CA PRO A 17 20.70 -44.18 1.14
C PRO A 17 22.02 -43.49 0.77
N SER A 18 21.98 -42.27 0.22
CA SER A 18 23.16 -41.43 -0.04
C SER A 18 22.90 -39.95 0.21
N LYS A 19 23.97 -39.14 0.28
CA LYS A 19 23.88 -37.69 0.48
C LYS A 19 23.28 -36.97 -0.72
N GLU A 20 23.48 -37.49 -1.92
CA GLU A 20 22.93 -36.94 -3.15
C GLU A 20 21.40 -37.04 -3.17
N GLU A 21 20.85 -38.13 -2.66
CA GLU A 21 19.39 -38.34 -2.60
C GLU A 21 18.70 -37.42 -1.58
N LEU A 22 19.43 -36.85 -0.61
CA LEU A 22 18.88 -35.81 0.28
C LEU A 22 18.45 -34.56 -0.50
N ARG A 23 19.02 -34.30 -1.69
CA ARG A 23 18.61 -33.17 -2.53
C ARG A 23 17.25 -33.35 -3.17
N ASN A 24 16.67 -34.56 -3.12
CA ASN A 24 15.30 -34.79 -3.60
C ASN A 24 14.26 -34.15 -2.67
N PHE A 25 14.63 -33.86 -1.42
CA PHE A 25 13.81 -33.08 -0.50
C PHE A 25 14.00 -31.59 -0.83
N SER A 26 12.90 -30.93 -1.19
CA SER A 26 12.86 -29.49 -1.53
C SER A 26 13.46 -28.61 -0.44
N GLU A 27 13.20 -28.94 0.81
CA GLU A 27 13.62 -28.28 2.04
C GLU A 27 15.11 -28.40 2.34
N LEU A 28 15.78 -29.36 1.69
CA LEU A 28 17.24 -29.54 1.78
C LEU A 28 17.97 -29.03 0.52
N SER A 29 17.24 -28.64 -0.54
CA SER A 29 17.79 -28.24 -1.83
C SER A 29 17.45 -26.81 -2.26
N SER A 30 16.38 -26.23 -1.72
CA SER A 30 15.91 -24.88 -2.02
C SER A 30 15.97 -23.98 -0.78
N LEU A 31 16.29 -22.70 -1.00
CA LEU A 31 16.23 -21.67 0.05
C LEU A 31 14.79 -21.24 0.36
N LEU A 32 13.87 -21.45 -0.58
CA LEU A 32 12.44 -21.14 -0.44
C LEU A 32 11.62 -22.40 -0.69
N VAL A 33 10.77 -22.75 0.27
CA VAL A 33 9.84 -23.89 0.16
C VAL A 33 8.46 -23.50 0.65
N ASP A 34 7.44 -23.87 -0.13
CA ASP A 34 6.04 -23.74 0.24
C ASP A 34 5.48 -25.10 0.64
N TYR A 35 5.10 -25.24 1.91
CA TYR A 35 4.35 -26.38 2.42
C TYR A 35 2.86 -26.05 2.33
N VAL A 36 2.11 -26.84 1.56
CA VAL A 36 0.68 -26.62 1.34
C VAL A 36 -0.12 -27.74 1.98
N GLN A 37 -0.86 -27.43 3.04
CA GLN A 37 -1.76 -28.36 3.71
C GLN A 37 -3.22 -28.06 3.35
N ILE A 38 -3.86 -29.01 2.68
CA ILE A 38 -5.28 -28.90 2.33
C ILE A 38 -6.11 -29.45 3.49
N GLY A 39 -7.15 -28.72 3.89
CA GLY A 39 -7.95 -28.96 5.10
C GLY A 39 -8.68 -30.30 5.23
N ASN A 40 -8.45 -31.28 4.37
CA ASN A 40 -9.01 -32.63 4.45
C ASN A 40 -7.90 -33.66 4.64
N ASN A 41 -7.59 -33.99 5.90
CA ASN A 41 -6.77 -35.15 6.27
C ASN A 41 -7.51 -36.48 6.00
N ARG A 42 -7.96 -36.73 4.76
CA ARG A 42 -8.30 -38.08 4.30
C ARG A 42 -7.19 -38.54 3.37
N ARG A 43 -6.37 -39.47 3.85
CA ARG A 43 -5.37 -40.17 3.03
C ARG A 43 -6.06 -40.76 1.80
N GLY A 44 -5.70 -40.29 0.61
CA GLY A 44 -6.04 -40.95 -0.66
C GLY A 44 -6.75 -40.13 -1.74
N PHE A 45 -7.27 -38.93 -1.46
CA PHE A 45 -7.82 -38.05 -2.50
C PHE A 45 -7.59 -36.59 -2.13
N ILE A 46 -6.91 -35.86 -3.01
CA ILE A 46 -6.69 -34.41 -2.92
C ILE A 46 -7.74 -33.73 -3.81
N PRO A 47 -8.89 -33.26 -3.30
CA PRO A 47 -9.63 -32.24 -4.01
C PRO A 47 -8.93 -30.92 -3.69
N VAL A 48 -8.08 -30.44 -4.61
CA VAL A 48 -7.90 -28.98 -4.69
C VAL A 48 -9.29 -28.43 -4.94
N SER A 49 -9.79 -27.53 -4.09
CA SER A 49 -11.03 -26.84 -4.41
C SER A 49 -10.73 -26.00 -5.65
N GLU A 50 -11.06 -26.49 -6.84
CA GLU A 50 -10.74 -25.84 -8.13
C GLU A 50 -11.40 -24.44 -8.25
N SER A 51 -12.41 -24.16 -7.43
CA SER A 51 -13.08 -22.86 -7.39
C SER A 51 -12.45 -21.93 -6.35
N ARG A 52 -11.87 -20.81 -6.81
CA ARG A 52 -11.59 -19.63 -5.99
C ARG A 52 -12.84 -19.27 -5.19
N MET A 53 -12.75 -19.19 -3.87
CA MET A 53 -13.88 -18.71 -3.08
C MET A 53 -13.94 -17.19 -3.18
N SER A 54 -15.06 -16.66 -3.69
CA SER A 54 -15.28 -15.23 -3.69
C SER A 54 -15.69 -14.77 -2.29
N ALA A 55 -14.85 -13.94 -1.67
CA ALA A 55 -15.15 -13.32 -0.40
C ALA A 55 -16.27 -12.28 -0.59
N PRO A 56 -17.18 -12.13 0.38
CA PRO A 56 -18.24 -11.12 0.28
C PRO A 56 -17.64 -9.71 0.30
N ILE A 57 -18.30 -8.80 -0.41
CA ILE A 57 -17.96 -7.39 -0.49
C ILE A 57 -19.18 -6.60 -0.01
N VAL A 58 -18.98 -5.63 0.86
CA VAL A 58 -20.00 -4.62 1.20
C VAL A 58 -19.48 -3.25 0.78
N LEU A 59 -20.23 -2.58 -0.10
CA LEU A 59 -19.97 -1.19 -0.47
C LEU A 59 -20.68 -0.27 0.52
N VAL A 60 -19.94 0.69 1.07
CA VAL A 60 -20.46 1.72 1.97
C VAL A 60 -20.23 3.07 1.29
N ILE A 61 -21.29 3.70 0.80
CA ILE A 61 -21.22 4.80 -0.16
C ILE A 61 -21.76 6.10 0.45
N ASP A 62 -20.98 7.18 0.34
CA ASP A 62 -21.39 8.52 0.75
C ASP A 62 -22.48 9.06 -0.18
N GLU A 63 -23.65 9.39 0.38
CA GLU A 63 -24.76 10.01 -0.36
C GLU A 63 -24.70 11.56 -0.36
N CYS A 64 -23.74 12.15 0.36
CA CYS A 64 -23.59 13.61 0.51
C CYS A 64 -22.74 14.24 -0.62
N LEU A 65 -22.89 13.77 -1.86
CA LEU A 65 -22.12 14.22 -3.03
C LEU A 65 -22.87 15.24 -3.90
N ASP A 66 -22.09 16.11 -4.55
CA ASP A 66 -22.62 17.03 -5.57
C ASP A 66 -22.76 16.33 -6.93
N GLU A 67 -23.63 16.86 -7.79
CA GLU A 67 -24.03 16.24 -9.07
C GLU A 67 -22.84 15.72 -9.92
N PRO A 68 -21.76 16.49 -10.18
CA PRO A 68 -20.68 16.00 -11.04
C PRO A 68 -19.96 14.78 -10.46
N HIS A 69 -19.64 14.81 -9.16
CA HIS A 69 -18.99 13.69 -8.47
C HIS A 69 -19.91 12.48 -8.37
N LEU A 70 -21.22 12.70 -8.19
CA LEU A 70 -22.20 11.63 -8.15
C LEU A 70 -22.30 10.90 -9.49
N GLN A 71 -22.32 11.62 -10.61
CA GLN A 71 -22.37 11.04 -11.95
C GLN A 71 -21.15 10.17 -12.24
N HIS A 72 -19.96 10.64 -11.87
CA HIS A 72 -18.72 9.84 -11.98
C HIS A 72 -18.80 8.60 -11.09
N LEU A 73 -19.23 8.74 -9.84
CA LEU A 73 -19.38 7.63 -8.91
C LEU A 73 -20.37 6.58 -9.42
N GLN A 74 -21.55 6.98 -9.89
CA GLN A 74 -22.54 6.06 -10.45
C GLN A 74 -21.96 5.27 -11.63
N SER A 75 -21.27 5.95 -12.53
CA SER A 75 -20.61 5.31 -13.70
C SER A 75 -19.59 4.26 -13.25
N SER A 76 -18.74 4.60 -12.28
CA SER A 76 -17.74 3.69 -11.71
C SER A 76 -18.36 2.52 -10.94
N LEU A 77 -19.45 2.74 -10.21
CA LEU A 77 -20.17 1.69 -9.49
C LEU A 77 -20.85 0.69 -10.43
N HIS A 78 -21.44 1.17 -11.53
CA HIS A 78 -22.01 0.32 -12.58
C HIS A 78 -20.93 -0.54 -13.23
N ALA A 79 -19.84 0.06 -13.70
CA ALA A 79 -18.72 -0.68 -14.29
C ALA A 79 -18.11 -1.70 -13.29
N PHE A 80 -18.04 -1.34 -12.01
CA PHE A 80 -17.54 -2.23 -10.97
C PHE A 80 -18.39 -3.48 -10.82
N VAL A 81 -19.72 -3.37 -10.66
CA VAL A 81 -20.57 -4.56 -10.47
C VAL A 81 -20.62 -5.46 -11.70
N ASP A 82 -20.52 -4.88 -12.90
CA ASP A 82 -20.40 -5.63 -14.15
C ASP A 82 -19.08 -6.42 -14.25
N SER A 83 -18.02 -5.93 -13.58
CA SER A 83 -16.69 -6.58 -13.56
C SER A 83 -16.56 -7.70 -12.54
N LEU A 84 -17.49 -7.80 -11.57
CA LEU A 84 -17.37 -8.76 -10.47
C LEU A 84 -17.69 -10.19 -10.92
N PRO A 85 -16.99 -11.21 -10.36
CA PRO A 85 -17.33 -12.61 -10.62
C PRO A 85 -18.79 -12.92 -10.23
N PRO A 86 -19.55 -13.72 -11.01
CA PRO A 86 -20.97 -13.97 -10.79
C PRO A 86 -21.34 -14.50 -9.39
N ILE A 87 -20.43 -15.25 -8.77
CA ILE A 87 -20.61 -15.86 -7.44
C ILE A 87 -20.27 -14.91 -6.27
N THR A 88 -19.72 -13.73 -6.56
CA THR A 88 -19.35 -12.75 -5.54
C THR A 88 -20.59 -12.24 -4.85
N ARG A 89 -20.59 -12.21 -3.53
CA ARG A 89 -21.70 -11.69 -2.74
C ARG A 89 -21.49 -10.21 -2.48
N LEU A 90 -22.50 -9.40 -2.80
CA LEU A 90 -22.47 -7.95 -2.67
C LEU A 90 -23.52 -7.48 -1.67
N GLY A 91 -23.13 -6.58 -0.77
CA GLY A 91 -24.01 -5.75 0.03
C GLY A 91 -23.83 -4.27 -0.34
N ILE A 92 -24.91 -3.48 -0.28
CA ILE A 92 -24.86 -2.05 -0.60
C ILE A 92 -25.47 -1.25 0.55
N ILE A 93 -24.70 -0.31 1.09
CA ILE A 93 -25.10 0.60 2.15
C ILE A 93 -24.82 2.03 1.69
N PHE A 94 -25.80 2.91 1.77
CA PHE A 94 -25.58 4.35 1.63
C PHE A 94 -25.54 5.00 3.00
N TYR A 95 -24.72 6.04 3.15
CA TYR A 95 -24.66 6.80 4.38
C TYR A 95 -24.59 8.30 4.13
N GLY A 96 -25.24 9.04 5.01
CA GLY A 96 -25.19 10.49 5.11
C GLY A 96 -25.43 10.87 6.56
N ARG A 97 -26.58 11.49 6.86
CA ARG A 97 -27.06 11.65 8.25
C ARG A 97 -27.63 10.34 8.83
N THR A 98 -28.12 9.46 7.96
CA THR A 98 -28.66 8.14 8.28
C THR A 98 -27.86 7.07 7.56
N VAL A 99 -28.05 5.81 7.95
CA VAL A 99 -27.48 4.64 7.27
C VAL A 99 -28.63 3.90 6.59
N SER A 100 -28.57 3.76 5.27
CA SER A 100 -29.58 3.09 4.46
C SER A 100 -29.01 1.76 3.95
N VAL A 101 -29.56 0.64 4.41
CA VAL A 101 -29.12 -0.71 4.04
C VAL A 101 -30.08 -1.27 2.98
N TYR A 102 -29.57 -1.52 1.78
CA TYR A 102 -30.43 -1.92 0.66
C TYR A 102 -30.74 -3.41 0.65
N ASP A 103 -32.01 -3.73 0.41
CA ASP A 103 -32.55 -5.07 0.30
C ASP A 103 -32.60 -5.52 -1.18
N PHE A 104 -32.11 -6.72 -1.45
CA PHE A 104 -32.11 -7.36 -2.76
C PHE A 104 -33.35 -8.24 -3.01
N SER A 105 -34.30 -8.30 -2.07
CA SER A 105 -35.51 -9.11 -2.20
C SER A 105 -36.50 -8.58 -3.25
N GLU A 106 -36.46 -7.28 -3.55
CA GLU A 106 -37.35 -6.64 -4.53
C GLU A 106 -36.66 -6.47 -5.89
N GLU A 107 -37.20 -7.11 -6.94
CA GLU A 107 -36.57 -7.10 -8.28
C GLU A 107 -36.68 -5.75 -9.02
N SER A 108 -37.73 -4.96 -8.75
CA SER A 108 -38.08 -3.77 -9.55
C SER A 108 -37.89 -2.43 -8.83
N THR A 109 -37.61 -2.45 -7.54
CA THR A 109 -37.60 -1.26 -6.67
C THR A 109 -36.42 -1.32 -5.73
N ALA A 110 -35.68 -0.21 -5.62
CA ALA A 110 -34.64 -0.08 -4.62
C ALA A 110 -35.29 0.20 -3.25
N SER A 111 -35.39 -0.82 -2.41
CA SER A 111 -35.87 -0.74 -1.03
C SER A 111 -34.70 -0.78 -0.04
N ALA A 112 -34.83 -0.04 1.07
CA ALA A 112 -33.78 0.03 2.08
C ALA A 112 -34.35 0.19 3.48
N ASP A 113 -33.69 -0.44 4.45
CA ASP A 113 -33.92 -0.21 5.87
C ASP A 113 -33.02 0.91 6.37
N VAL A 114 -33.61 1.86 7.10
CA VAL A 114 -32.92 3.09 7.50
C VAL A 114 -32.67 3.11 9.00
N LEU A 115 -31.40 3.24 9.38
CA LEU A 115 -30.95 3.36 10.76
C LEU A 115 -30.48 4.79 11.08
N PRO A 116 -30.67 5.24 12.33
CA PRO A 116 -30.17 6.55 12.74
C PRO A 116 -28.64 6.56 12.80
N GLY A 117 -28.02 7.60 12.22
CA GLY A 117 -26.56 7.74 12.15
C GLY A 117 -25.92 8.37 13.38
N ASP A 118 -26.70 8.91 14.31
CA ASP A 118 -26.23 9.74 15.44
C ASP A 118 -25.67 8.93 16.61
N ARG A 119 -25.86 7.61 16.60
CA ARG A 119 -25.49 6.66 17.66
C ARG A 119 -25.17 5.30 17.05
N SER A 120 -24.46 4.49 17.81
CA SER A 120 -24.24 3.09 17.42
C SER A 120 -25.57 2.33 17.31
N PRO A 121 -25.70 1.42 16.34
CA PRO A 121 -26.93 0.66 16.12
C PRO A 121 -27.22 -0.27 17.31
N SER A 122 -28.49 -0.44 17.67
CA SER A 122 -28.87 -1.37 18.74
C SER A 122 -28.73 -2.83 18.28
N GLN A 123 -28.51 -3.74 19.22
CA GLN A 123 -28.40 -5.16 18.89
C GLN A 123 -29.69 -5.71 18.27
N GLU A 124 -30.85 -5.22 18.66
CA GLU A 124 -32.13 -5.61 18.08
C GLU A 124 -32.24 -5.21 16.61
N SER A 125 -31.83 -3.98 16.26
CA SER A 125 -31.82 -3.52 14.88
C SER A 125 -30.84 -4.32 14.01
N LEU A 126 -29.65 -4.62 14.53
CA LEU A 126 -28.68 -5.46 13.82
C LEU A 126 -29.20 -6.89 13.63
N LYS A 127 -29.84 -7.48 14.66
CA LYS A 127 -30.46 -8.80 14.56
C LYS A 127 -31.61 -8.82 13.57
N ALA A 128 -32.38 -7.74 13.46
CA ALA A 128 -33.44 -7.61 12.47
C ALA A 128 -32.89 -7.61 11.04
N LEU A 129 -31.74 -6.96 10.79
CA LEU A 129 -31.08 -7.01 9.48
C LEU A 129 -30.51 -8.41 9.15
N ILE A 130 -30.06 -9.17 10.15
CA ILE A 130 -29.44 -10.49 9.91
C ILE A 130 -30.49 -11.61 9.79
N TYR A 131 -31.50 -11.58 10.65
CA TYR A 131 -32.49 -12.66 10.82
C TYR A 131 -33.90 -12.27 10.37
N GLY A 132 -34.07 -11.05 9.87
CA GLY A 132 -35.32 -10.58 9.30
C GLY A 132 -35.61 -11.19 7.93
N THR A 133 -36.56 -10.58 7.24
CA THR A 133 -37.03 -11.05 5.93
C THR A 133 -36.24 -10.50 4.75
N GLY A 134 -35.46 -9.44 4.96
CA GLY A 134 -34.66 -8.80 3.93
C GLY A 134 -33.40 -9.59 3.55
N ILE A 135 -32.91 -9.37 2.34
CA ILE A 135 -31.70 -9.96 1.76
C ILE A 135 -30.69 -8.83 1.53
N TYR A 136 -29.75 -8.63 2.45
CA TYR A 136 -28.77 -7.53 2.37
C TYR A 136 -27.40 -7.97 1.82
N LEU A 137 -27.23 -9.26 1.51
CA LEU A 137 -26.02 -9.82 0.93
C LEU A 137 -26.39 -10.89 -0.09
N SER A 138 -26.25 -10.58 -1.38
CA SER A 138 -26.70 -11.43 -2.48
C SER A 138 -25.60 -11.67 -3.51
N PRO A 139 -25.51 -12.85 -4.15
CA PRO A 139 -24.57 -13.07 -5.24
C PRO A 139 -24.92 -12.22 -6.48
N ILE A 140 -23.90 -11.69 -7.17
CA ILE A 140 -24.06 -10.78 -8.31
C ILE A 140 -25.01 -11.33 -9.38
N HIS A 141 -24.87 -12.61 -9.78
CA HIS A 141 -25.75 -13.17 -10.82
C HIS A 141 -27.24 -13.14 -10.49
N ALA A 142 -27.61 -13.10 -9.20
CA ALA A 142 -28.99 -13.04 -8.75
C ALA A 142 -29.47 -11.59 -8.54
N SER A 143 -28.56 -10.66 -8.20
CA SER A 143 -28.93 -9.30 -7.81
C SER A 143 -28.43 -8.19 -8.74
N LEU A 144 -27.77 -8.50 -9.86
CA LEU A 144 -27.19 -7.49 -10.75
C LEU A 144 -28.19 -6.40 -11.17
N PRO A 145 -29.42 -6.71 -11.67
CA PRO A 145 -30.38 -5.67 -12.03
C PRO A 145 -30.76 -4.76 -10.85
N VAL A 146 -30.93 -5.34 -9.66
CA VAL A 146 -31.25 -4.62 -8.43
C VAL A 146 -30.08 -3.73 -8.01
N SER A 147 -28.83 -4.20 -8.12
CA SER A 147 -27.63 -3.38 -7.88
C SER A 147 -27.59 -2.15 -8.80
N HIS A 148 -27.87 -2.29 -10.10
CA HIS A 148 -27.98 -1.14 -10.99
C HIS A 148 -29.11 -0.19 -10.59
N ALA A 149 -30.28 -0.72 -10.23
CA ALA A 149 -31.42 0.10 -9.78
C ALA A 149 -31.07 0.89 -8.50
N ILE A 150 -30.34 0.29 -7.56
CA ILE A 150 -29.86 0.95 -6.33
C ILE A 150 -28.90 2.09 -6.67
N PHE A 151 -27.88 1.88 -7.51
CA PHE A 151 -26.96 2.97 -7.86
C PHE A 151 -27.63 4.08 -8.64
N SER A 152 -28.57 3.75 -9.53
CA SER A 152 -29.40 4.72 -10.24
C SER A 152 -30.37 5.49 -9.32
N SER A 153 -30.59 5.01 -8.09
CA SER A 153 -31.44 5.68 -7.10
C SER A 153 -30.73 6.81 -6.36
N LEU A 154 -29.38 6.86 -6.39
CA LEU A 154 -28.59 7.93 -5.80
C LEU A 154 -29.04 9.29 -6.34
N ARG A 155 -29.11 10.28 -5.43
CA ARG A 155 -29.50 11.65 -5.76
C ARG A 155 -28.45 12.62 -5.25
N PRO A 156 -28.23 13.75 -5.94
CA PRO A 156 -27.32 14.77 -5.47
C PRO A 156 -27.79 15.35 -4.15
N PHE A 157 -26.82 15.77 -3.34
CA PHE A 157 -27.09 16.47 -2.10
C PHE A 157 -27.82 17.80 -2.38
N LYS A 158 -28.98 17.99 -1.73
CA LYS A 158 -29.88 19.11 -2.05
C LYS A 158 -29.75 20.33 -1.15
N LEU A 159 -29.18 20.17 0.05
CA LEU A 159 -29.09 21.28 1.00
C LEU A 159 -27.92 22.20 0.63
N ASN A 160 -28.12 23.51 0.77
CA ASN A 160 -27.08 24.50 0.53
C ASN A 160 -26.11 24.59 1.72
N LEU A 161 -25.39 23.50 1.99
CA LEU A 161 -24.40 23.40 3.05
C LEU A 161 -23.02 23.13 2.44
N PRO A 162 -21.94 23.77 2.95
CA PRO A 162 -20.58 23.45 2.53
C PRO A 162 -20.28 21.95 2.66
N GLU A 163 -19.60 21.37 1.67
CA GLU A 163 -19.28 19.92 1.61
C GLU A 163 -18.65 19.40 2.91
N ALA A 164 -17.70 20.15 3.48
CA ALA A 164 -17.03 19.79 4.72
C ALA A 164 -17.94 19.77 5.96
N SER A 165 -19.10 20.44 5.91
CA SER A 165 -20.04 20.57 7.03
C SER A 165 -21.24 19.63 6.97
N ARG A 166 -21.41 18.90 5.85
CA ARG A 166 -22.51 17.94 5.67
C ARG A 166 -22.36 16.81 6.66
N ASP A 167 -23.47 16.36 7.25
CA ASP A 167 -23.49 15.26 8.21
C ASP A 167 -23.09 13.94 7.54
N ARG A 168 -22.07 13.27 8.07
CA ARG A 168 -21.57 11.98 7.57
C ARG A 168 -21.31 11.00 8.72
N CYS A 169 -22.20 10.02 8.87
CA CYS A 169 -22.15 8.96 9.88
C CYS A 169 -21.33 7.72 9.47
N LEU A 170 -20.12 7.96 8.97
CA LEU A 170 -19.22 6.92 8.47
C LEU A 170 -18.98 5.80 9.50
N GLY A 171 -18.70 6.15 10.76
CA GLY A 171 -18.47 5.18 11.83
C GLY A 171 -19.65 4.23 12.01
N THR A 172 -20.87 4.78 12.11
CA THR A 172 -22.11 4.00 12.23
C THR A 172 -22.35 3.12 10.99
N ALA A 173 -22.08 3.63 9.79
CA ALA A 173 -22.27 2.89 8.56
C ALA A 173 -21.37 1.64 8.49
N VAL A 174 -20.11 1.76 8.93
CA VAL A 174 -19.19 0.63 9.05
C VAL A 174 -19.64 -0.34 10.15
N GLU A 175 -20.12 0.15 11.30
CA GLU A 175 -20.70 -0.71 12.35
C GLU A 175 -21.89 -1.55 11.85
N VAL A 176 -22.73 -0.99 10.97
CA VAL A 176 -23.85 -1.71 10.34
C VAL A 176 -23.38 -2.71 9.28
N ALA A 177 -22.34 -2.37 8.51
CA ALA A 177 -21.77 -3.25 7.48
C ALA A 177 -21.17 -4.55 8.06
N MET A 178 -20.57 -4.48 9.25
CA MET A 178 -19.90 -5.59 9.93
C MET A 178 -20.77 -6.85 10.11
N PRO A 179 -21.97 -6.79 10.71
CA PRO A 179 -22.84 -7.96 10.83
C PRO A 179 -23.37 -8.45 9.47
N ILE A 180 -23.61 -7.55 8.51
CA ILE A 180 -24.14 -7.91 7.18
C ILE A 180 -23.13 -8.76 6.42
N ILE A 181 -21.86 -8.36 6.41
CA ILE A 181 -20.81 -9.09 5.68
C ILE A 181 -20.51 -10.46 6.31
N GLN A 182 -20.75 -10.61 7.62
CA GLN A 182 -20.66 -11.88 8.34
C GLN A 182 -21.86 -12.80 8.06
N GLY A 183 -23.04 -12.22 7.86
CA GLY A 183 -24.30 -12.92 7.71
C GLY A 183 -24.76 -13.66 8.99
N PRO A 184 -25.83 -14.47 8.90
CA PRO A 184 -26.44 -15.16 10.04
C PRO A 184 -25.56 -16.23 10.72
N SER A 185 -24.34 -16.45 10.23
CA SER A 185 -23.37 -17.37 10.84
C SER A 185 -22.62 -16.75 12.04
N ALA A 186 -22.87 -15.48 12.40
CA ALA A 186 -22.17 -14.79 13.49
C ALA A 186 -22.46 -15.37 14.89
N GLU A 187 -23.57 -16.09 15.08
CA GLU A 187 -23.91 -16.74 16.36
C GLU A 187 -23.75 -18.28 16.29
N LEU A 188 -22.55 -18.82 16.03
CA LEU A 188 -22.26 -20.24 16.33
C LEU A 188 -20.80 -20.50 16.74
N SER A 189 -20.65 -20.80 18.04
CA SER A 189 -19.61 -21.63 18.67
C SER A 189 -18.14 -21.16 18.70
N ARG A 190 -17.61 -21.10 19.94
CA ARG A 190 -16.17 -21.16 20.32
C ARG A 190 -15.51 -22.50 19.96
N GLY A 191 -15.89 -23.11 18.83
CA GLY A 191 -15.39 -24.40 18.36
C GLY A 191 -14.76 -24.26 16.97
N PHE A 192 -13.79 -25.11 16.66
CA PHE A 192 -12.95 -25.19 15.46
C PHE A 192 -13.69 -25.42 14.11
N VAL A 193 -14.90 -24.88 13.92
CA VAL A 193 -15.58 -24.87 12.62
C VAL A 193 -15.01 -23.72 11.80
N LYS A 194 -14.25 -24.06 10.75
CA LYS A 194 -13.64 -23.12 9.80
C LYS A 194 -14.69 -22.10 9.32
N ARG A 195 -14.56 -20.85 9.79
CA ARG A 195 -15.43 -19.73 9.43
C ARG A 195 -15.54 -19.62 7.90
N PRO A 196 -16.74 -19.43 7.33
CA PRO A 196 -16.86 -19.14 5.92
C PRO A 196 -16.31 -17.74 5.61
N GLY A 197 -15.08 -17.65 5.11
CA GLY A 197 -14.52 -16.44 4.48
C GLY A 197 -13.34 -15.83 5.24
N GLY A 198 -12.13 -16.13 4.80
CA GLY A 198 -11.05 -15.15 4.91
C GLY A 198 -11.19 -14.16 3.76
N ASN A 199 -10.81 -12.90 3.97
CA ASN A 199 -10.78 -11.83 2.95
C ASN A 199 -12.10 -11.10 2.67
N SER A 200 -13.06 -11.09 3.60
CA SER A 200 -14.24 -10.22 3.49
C SER A 200 -13.80 -8.76 3.41
N ARG A 201 -14.41 -7.96 2.52
CA ARG A 201 -14.03 -6.55 2.33
C ARG A 201 -15.22 -5.62 2.47
N ILE A 202 -15.06 -4.63 3.33
CA ILE A 202 -15.89 -3.44 3.34
C ILE A 202 -15.13 -2.38 2.56
N ILE A 203 -15.70 -1.87 1.47
CA ILE A 203 -15.09 -0.79 0.69
C ILE A 203 -15.93 0.46 0.88
N LEU A 204 -15.34 1.44 1.53
CA LEU A 204 -15.93 2.74 1.81
C LEU A 204 -15.61 3.70 0.67
N CYS A 205 -16.63 4.25 0.04
CA CYS A 205 -16.55 5.31 -0.97
C CYS A 205 -16.92 6.64 -0.32
N ALA A 206 -15.92 7.42 0.11
CA ALA A 206 -16.15 8.62 0.92
C ALA A 206 -15.92 9.92 0.14
N GLY A 207 -16.87 10.85 0.24
CA GLY A 207 -16.85 12.17 -0.38
C GLY A 207 -16.30 13.30 0.48
N GLY A 208 -16.18 13.07 1.80
CA GLY A 208 -15.80 14.11 2.74
C GLY A 208 -15.73 13.59 4.18
N PRO A 209 -15.33 14.45 5.14
CA PRO A 209 -14.91 14.02 6.47
C PRO A 209 -16.07 13.45 7.30
N SER A 210 -15.76 12.58 8.27
CA SER A 210 -16.76 12.09 9.23
C SER A 210 -17.11 13.18 10.26
N THR A 211 -18.33 13.69 10.16
CA THR A 211 -18.83 14.87 10.91
C THR A 211 -20.02 14.57 11.82
N TYR A 212 -20.59 13.37 11.73
CA TYR A 212 -21.79 12.98 12.46
C TYR A 212 -21.67 11.59 13.08
N GLY A 213 -22.26 11.39 14.26
CA GLY A 213 -22.28 10.08 14.94
C GLY A 213 -20.96 9.67 15.62
N PRO A 214 -20.88 8.41 16.10
CA PRO A 214 -19.68 7.85 16.72
C PRO A 214 -18.45 7.90 15.80
N GLY A 215 -17.31 8.28 16.36
CA GLY A 215 -16.05 8.41 15.61
C GLY A 215 -15.94 9.66 14.74
N SER A 216 -16.89 10.58 14.82
CA SER A 216 -16.85 11.84 14.06
C SER A 216 -16.12 12.98 14.79
N VAL A 217 -15.77 14.00 14.02
CA VAL A 217 -15.14 15.24 14.48
C VAL A 217 -15.88 16.47 13.93
N PRO A 218 -15.97 17.57 14.69
CA PRO A 218 -16.64 18.79 14.20
C PRO A 218 -16.01 19.30 12.91
N TYR A 219 -16.81 19.81 11.97
CA TYR A 219 -16.27 20.34 10.69
C TYR A 219 -15.33 21.54 10.89
N SER A 220 -15.47 22.30 11.97
CA SER A 220 -14.58 23.44 12.26
C SER A 220 -13.44 23.03 13.19
N LEU A 221 -12.20 23.23 12.74
CA LEU A 221 -11.00 23.04 13.57
C LEU A 221 -10.96 24.02 14.76
N SER A 222 -11.66 25.15 14.67
CA SER A 222 -11.75 26.13 15.76
C SER A 222 -12.74 25.74 16.86
N HIS A 223 -13.43 24.61 16.73
CA HIS A 223 -14.37 24.15 17.73
C HIS A 223 -13.65 23.90 19.07
N PRO A 224 -14.11 24.43 20.22
CA PRO A 224 -13.39 24.34 21.50
C PRO A 224 -13.04 22.91 21.93
N ASN A 225 -13.91 21.95 21.61
CA ASN A 225 -13.71 20.55 21.96
C ASN A 225 -12.99 19.73 20.88
N TYR A 226 -12.55 20.34 19.77
CA TYR A 226 -11.97 19.62 18.64
C TYR A 226 -10.83 18.67 19.06
N PRO A 227 -9.80 19.11 19.82
CA PRO A 227 -8.69 18.23 20.18
C PRO A 227 -9.11 17.01 21.02
N HIS A 228 -10.10 17.19 21.90
CA HIS A 228 -10.64 16.10 22.71
C HIS A 228 -11.44 15.13 21.86
N MET A 229 -12.31 15.65 20.98
CA MET A 229 -13.13 14.83 20.08
C MET A 229 -12.29 14.05 19.08
N GLU A 230 -11.25 14.67 18.53
CA GLU A 230 -10.29 14.01 17.64
C GLU A 230 -9.61 12.82 18.34
N LYS A 231 -9.13 13.00 19.58
CA LYS A 231 -8.54 11.90 20.36
C LYS A 231 -9.52 10.75 20.61
N MET A 232 -10.79 11.05 20.84
CA MET A 232 -11.82 10.01 20.99
C MET A 232 -12.12 9.33 19.65
N ALA A 233 -12.22 10.10 18.57
CA ALA A 233 -12.49 9.61 17.22
C ALA A 233 -11.38 8.67 16.74
N LEU A 234 -10.11 9.03 16.94
CA LEU A 234 -8.95 8.18 16.62
C LEU A 234 -9.05 6.81 17.30
N LYS A 235 -9.32 6.79 18.61
CA LYS A 235 -9.47 5.55 19.38
C LYS A 235 -10.69 4.74 18.92
N TRP A 236 -11.79 5.43 18.60
CA TRP A 236 -13.01 4.79 18.11
C TRP A 236 -12.77 4.09 16.77
N MET A 237 -12.18 4.81 15.81
CA MET A 237 -11.85 4.30 14.47
C MET A 237 -10.84 3.15 14.54
N GLU A 238 -9.82 3.26 15.39
CA GLU A 238 -8.87 2.17 15.62
C GLU A 238 -9.57 0.92 16.20
N ASN A 239 -10.42 1.07 17.21
CA ASN A 239 -11.16 -0.04 17.80
C ASN A 239 -12.10 -0.71 16.80
N LEU A 240 -12.78 0.08 15.97
CA LEU A 240 -13.65 -0.42 14.91
C LEU A 240 -12.86 -1.23 13.87
N GLY A 241 -11.66 -0.75 13.48
CA GLY A 241 -10.77 -1.50 12.59
C GLY A 241 -10.25 -2.79 13.21
N ARG A 242 -9.90 -2.78 14.49
CA ARG A 242 -9.49 -4.01 15.22
C ARG A 242 -10.64 -5.02 15.31
N GLU A 243 -11.87 -4.56 15.49
CA GLU A 243 -13.04 -5.44 15.49
C GLU A 243 -13.30 -6.03 14.10
N ALA A 244 -13.17 -5.23 13.04
CA ALA A 244 -13.21 -5.72 11.67
C ALA A 244 -12.17 -6.81 11.41
N HIS A 245 -10.93 -6.60 11.85
CA HIS A 245 -9.85 -7.59 11.72
C HIS A 245 -10.15 -8.91 12.46
N ARG A 246 -10.65 -8.86 13.71
CA ARG A 246 -11.06 -10.07 14.48
C ARG A 246 -12.14 -10.88 13.76
N CYS A 247 -12.92 -10.18 12.96
CA CYS A 247 -13.99 -10.70 12.14
C CYS A 247 -13.54 -11.06 10.71
N ASN A 248 -12.23 -11.14 10.45
CA ASN A 248 -11.64 -11.44 9.15
C ASN A 248 -12.11 -10.51 8.03
N THR A 249 -12.40 -9.25 8.38
CA THR A 249 -12.91 -8.23 7.48
C THR A 249 -11.91 -7.09 7.37
N VAL A 250 -11.57 -6.75 6.14
CA VAL A 250 -10.69 -5.63 5.80
C VAL A 250 -11.56 -4.43 5.44
N VAL A 251 -11.21 -3.23 5.92
CA VAL A 251 -11.91 -1.98 5.61
C VAL A 251 -11.04 -1.10 4.73
N ASP A 252 -11.39 -1.02 3.45
CA ASP A 252 -10.74 -0.16 2.48
C ASP A 252 -11.48 1.17 2.37
N ILE A 253 -10.72 2.26 2.26
CA ILE A 253 -11.27 3.62 2.18
C ILE A 253 -10.77 4.26 0.89
N LEU A 254 -11.67 4.38 -0.09
CA LEU A 254 -11.42 5.06 -1.36
C LEU A 254 -12.18 6.38 -1.33
N CYS A 255 -11.43 7.47 -1.41
CA CYS A 255 -11.94 8.82 -1.23
C CYS A 255 -11.76 9.63 -2.50
N ALA A 256 -12.77 10.43 -2.82
CA ALA A 256 -12.67 11.48 -3.81
C ALA A 256 -13.57 12.64 -3.42
N GLY A 257 -13.20 13.88 -3.71
CA GLY A 257 -14.00 15.03 -3.31
C GLY A 257 -13.19 16.33 -3.27
N THR A 258 -13.86 17.43 -2.95
CA THR A 258 -13.24 18.76 -2.99
C THR A 258 -12.86 19.29 -1.62
N CYS A 259 -13.25 18.59 -0.56
CA CYS A 259 -12.92 18.95 0.80
C CYS A 259 -11.93 17.97 1.46
N PRO A 260 -11.12 18.44 2.43
CA PRO A 260 -10.26 17.58 3.22
C PRO A 260 -11.05 16.47 3.93
N ILE A 261 -10.64 15.22 3.71
CA ILE A 261 -11.26 14.04 4.30
C ILE A 261 -10.85 13.84 5.76
N ARG A 262 -9.73 14.46 6.17
CA ARG A 262 -9.07 14.29 7.47
C ARG A 262 -8.57 12.86 7.66
N VAL A 263 -7.61 12.50 6.83
CA VAL A 263 -6.97 11.17 6.81
C VAL A 263 -6.52 10.78 8.20
N SER A 264 -6.00 11.72 9.00
CA SER A 264 -5.58 11.45 10.38
C SER A 264 -6.64 10.71 11.21
N VAL A 265 -7.92 11.06 11.07
CA VAL A 265 -9.03 10.49 11.85
C VAL A 265 -9.42 9.09 11.35
N LEU A 266 -9.39 8.87 10.04
CA LEU A 266 -9.90 7.65 9.39
C LEU A 266 -8.81 6.61 9.09
N GLN A 267 -7.55 7.02 8.96
CA GLN A 267 -6.40 6.13 8.75
C GLN A 267 -6.31 5.01 9.80
N PRO A 268 -6.60 5.23 11.10
CA PRO A 268 -6.59 4.15 12.09
C PRO A 268 -7.57 3.01 11.78
N LEU A 269 -8.73 3.30 11.15
CA LEU A 269 -9.71 2.29 10.77
C LEU A 269 -9.15 1.36 9.67
N ALA A 270 -8.65 1.94 8.59
CA ALA A 270 -8.04 1.17 7.50
C ALA A 270 -6.81 0.42 8.00
N LYS A 271 -5.90 1.09 8.72
CA LYS A 271 -4.67 0.48 9.22
C LYS A 271 -4.93 -0.69 10.17
N ALA A 272 -5.82 -0.54 11.15
CA ALA A 272 -6.09 -1.57 12.14
C ALA A 272 -6.88 -2.77 11.57
N SER A 273 -7.60 -2.58 10.46
CA SER A 273 -8.29 -3.67 9.75
C SER A 273 -7.41 -4.38 8.70
N GLY A 274 -6.23 -3.83 8.39
CA GLY A 274 -5.37 -4.31 7.29
C GLY A 274 -5.76 -3.77 5.91
N GLY A 275 -6.63 -2.76 5.86
CA GLY A 275 -7.09 -2.13 4.64
C GLY A 275 -6.19 -1.01 4.14
N VAL A 276 -6.57 -0.44 3.01
CA VAL A 276 -5.87 0.66 2.35
C VAL A 276 -6.69 1.94 2.41
N PHE A 277 -6.00 3.09 2.43
CA PHE A 277 -6.61 4.40 2.23
C PHE A 277 -6.08 4.97 0.91
N ILE A 278 -6.95 5.35 -0.02
CA ILE A 278 -6.59 5.91 -1.33
C ILE A 278 -7.35 7.23 -1.54
N LEU A 279 -6.66 8.23 -2.05
CA LEU A 279 -7.23 9.51 -2.47
C LEU A 279 -7.22 9.60 -4.00
N HIS A 280 -8.35 10.00 -4.56
CA HIS A 280 -8.56 10.30 -5.97
C HIS A 280 -9.02 11.75 -6.13
N ASP A 281 -8.76 12.35 -7.29
CA ASP A 281 -9.27 13.70 -7.58
C ASP A 281 -10.80 13.68 -7.75
N ASP A 282 -11.33 12.62 -8.36
CA ASP A 282 -12.75 12.41 -8.58
C ASP A 282 -13.11 10.90 -8.52
N PHE A 283 -14.40 10.60 -8.62
CA PHE A 283 -14.91 9.22 -8.65
C PHE A 283 -14.90 8.61 -10.08
N GLY A 284 -14.09 9.14 -10.99
CA GLY A 284 -14.03 8.71 -12.39
C GLY A 284 -13.26 7.40 -12.61
N GLU A 285 -12.66 7.27 -13.78
CA GLU A 285 -12.01 6.03 -14.24
C GLU A 285 -10.97 5.48 -13.26
N ALA A 286 -10.07 6.34 -12.76
CA ALA A 286 -9.02 5.93 -11.83
C ALA A 286 -9.59 5.36 -10.51
N PHE A 287 -10.70 5.93 -10.02
CA PHE A 287 -11.40 5.41 -8.85
C PHE A 287 -12.04 4.04 -9.17
N GLY A 288 -12.73 3.91 -10.31
CA GLY A 288 -13.35 2.64 -10.73
C GLY A 288 -12.35 1.49 -10.86
N VAL A 289 -11.21 1.72 -11.50
CA VAL A 289 -10.12 0.73 -11.62
C VAL A 289 -9.59 0.33 -10.24
N ASN A 290 -9.39 1.31 -9.35
CA ASN A 290 -8.93 1.03 -7.99
C ASN A 290 -9.97 0.32 -7.14
N LEU A 291 -11.27 0.59 -7.33
CA LEU A 291 -12.36 -0.13 -6.68
C LEU A 291 -12.33 -1.62 -7.08
N GLN A 292 -12.14 -1.91 -8.38
CA GLN A 292 -11.99 -3.27 -8.89
C GLN A 292 -10.73 -3.95 -8.33
N ARG A 293 -9.55 -3.32 -8.41
CA ARG A 293 -8.30 -3.89 -7.88
C ARG A 293 -8.38 -4.10 -6.36
N ALA A 294 -8.98 -3.17 -5.63
CA ALA A 294 -9.17 -3.29 -4.18
C ALA A 294 -9.99 -4.52 -3.81
N SER A 295 -11.03 -4.84 -4.59
CA SER A 295 -11.88 -6.01 -4.35
C SER A 295 -11.17 -7.36 -4.57
N THR A 296 -10.10 -7.40 -5.37
CA THR A 296 -9.47 -8.65 -5.83
C THR A 296 -8.04 -8.87 -5.35
N ARG A 297 -7.40 -7.87 -4.73
CA ARG A 297 -5.97 -7.89 -4.36
C ARG A 297 -5.56 -8.85 -3.23
N ALA A 298 -6.52 -9.45 -2.51
CA ALA A 298 -6.20 -10.38 -1.42
C ALA A 298 -5.59 -11.68 -1.97
N ALA A 299 -4.40 -12.04 -1.50
CA ALA A 299 -3.76 -13.33 -1.77
C ALA A 299 -4.07 -14.38 -0.69
N GLY A 300 -4.41 -13.93 0.53
CA GLY A 300 -4.76 -14.80 1.64
C GLY A 300 -5.22 -14.06 2.88
N SER A 301 -5.47 -14.83 3.95
CA SER A 301 -5.91 -14.36 5.27
C SER A 301 -5.09 -15.03 6.37
N HIS A 302 -5.22 -14.54 7.61
CA HIS A 302 -4.58 -15.12 8.79
C HIS A 302 -3.05 -15.24 8.66
N GLY A 303 -2.42 -14.24 8.05
CA GLY A 303 -0.97 -14.25 7.84
C GLY A 303 -0.18 -14.08 9.14
N LEU A 304 0.80 -14.93 9.39
CA LEU A 304 1.76 -14.82 10.48
C LEU A 304 3.16 -14.91 9.89
N LEU A 305 3.99 -13.90 10.14
CA LEU A 305 5.41 -13.90 9.79
C LEU A 305 6.22 -14.15 11.06
N GLU A 306 6.97 -15.24 11.11
CA GLU A 306 7.97 -15.52 12.13
C GLU A 306 9.36 -15.29 11.58
N ILE A 307 10.19 -14.55 12.32
CA ILE A 307 11.57 -14.24 11.97
C ILE A 307 12.47 -14.89 13.02
N ARG A 308 13.35 -15.77 12.56
CA ARG A 308 14.40 -16.41 13.35
C ARG A 308 15.76 -15.98 12.83
N CYS A 309 16.68 -15.72 13.74
CA CYS A 309 18.04 -15.31 13.45
C CYS A 309 19.01 -16.10 14.34
N SER A 310 20.29 -16.13 13.97
CA SER A 310 21.33 -16.69 14.85
C SER A 310 21.48 -15.86 16.13
N ASP A 311 21.87 -16.49 17.25
CA ASP A 311 21.85 -15.93 18.62
C ASP A 311 22.45 -14.51 18.80
N ASN A 312 23.46 -14.15 18.01
CA ASN A 312 24.16 -12.86 18.12
C ASN A 312 23.49 -11.72 17.32
N ILE A 313 22.39 -12.01 16.62
CA ILE A 313 21.62 -11.03 15.86
C ILE A 313 20.20 -10.96 16.41
N PHE A 314 19.68 -9.74 16.55
CA PHE A 314 18.28 -9.52 16.87
C PHE A 314 17.64 -8.58 15.86
N VAL A 315 16.32 -8.70 15.74
CA VAL A 315 15.51 -7.79 14.93
C VAL A 315 15.25 -6.53 15.75
N SER A 316 15.77 -5.39 15.30
CA SER A 316 15.61 -4.10 16.01
C SER A 316 14.37 -3.33 15.58
N GLN A 317 13.92 -3.50 14.33
CA GLN A 317 12.74 -2.84 13.81
C GLN A 317 12.17 -3.59 12.61
N VAL A 318 10.83 -3.67 12.54
CA VAL A 318 10.14 -4.12 11.34
C VAL A 318 9.16 -3.04 10.87
N VAL A 319 9.17 -2.76 9.57
CA VAL A 319 8.28 -1.79 8.91
C VAL A 319 7.54 -2.51 7.79
N GLY A 320 6.21 -2.53 7.85
CA GLY A 320 5.39 -3.20 6.84
C GLY A 320 3.95 -3.44 7.31
N PRO A 321 3.17 -4.26 6.57
CA PRO A 321 1.73 -4.45 6.76
C PRO A 321 1.39 -5.43 7.90
N GLY A 322 1.83 -5.14 9.12
CA GLY A 322 1.56 -6.00 10.26
C GLY A 322 1.78 -5.33 11.62
N GLU A 323 1.38 -6.03 12.66
CA GLU A 323 1.61 -5.68 14.06
C GLU A 323 2.32 -6.83 14.77
N GLU A 324 3.08 -6.53 15.84
CA GLU A 324 3.71 -7.56 16.66
C GLU A 324 2.65 -8.52 17.23
N ALA A 325 2.83 -9.82 17.00
CA ALA A 325 1.89 -10.83 17.44
C ALA A 325 2.03 -11.04 18.95
N ARG A 326 0.90 -11.07 19.66
CA ARG A 326 0.88 -11.48 21.06
C ARG A 326 1.04 -12.99 21.12
N THR A 327 2.24 -13.49 21.39
CA THR A 327 2.50 -14.92 21.58
C THR A 327 1.69 -15.46 22.77
N GLY A 328 0.52 -16.03 22.48
CA GLY A 328 -0.27 -16.78 23.43
C GLY A 328 0.10 -18.25 23.35
N SER A 329 0.88 -18.75 24.31
CA SER A 329 1.02 -20.17 24.70
C SER A 329 0.89 -21.23 23.60
N GLN A 330 1.48 -21.04 22.42
CA GLN A 330 1.93 -22.16 21.61
C GLN A 330 3.27 -22.58 22.20
N GLU A 331 3.52 -23.89 22.27
CA GLU A 331 4.72 -24.46 22.87
C GLU A 331 5.98 -23.83 22.27
N THR A 332 6.44 -22.75 22.89
CA THR A 332 7.73 -22.18 22.61
C THR A 332 8.72 -23.27 22.95
N PHE A 333 9.39 -23.80 21.91
CA PHE A 333 10.65 -24.49 22.12
C PHE A 333 11.43 -23.60 23.08
N LYS A 334 11.79 -24.14 24.25
CA LYS A 334 12.17 -23.36 25.44
C LYS A 334 13.35 -22.39 25.26
N ASN A 335 13.97 -22.33 24.08
CA ASN A 335 15.12 -21.50 23.73
C ASN A 335 14.99 -20.75 22.38
N ASP A 336 13.82 -20.72 21.70
CA ASP A 336 13.71 -20.12 20.36
C ASP A 336 13.07 -18.70 20.44
N GLU A 337 13.90 -17.65 20.50
CA GLU A 337 13.46 -16.24 20.45
C GLU A 337 13.05 -15.85 19.00
N ALA A 338 11.91 -16.34 18.53
CA ALA A 338 11.33 -15.91 17.26
C ALA A 338 10.53 -14.60 17.43
N LEU A 339 10.77 -13.61 16.56
CA LEU A 339 9.89 -12.44 16.46
C LEU A 339 8.70 -12.79 15.57
N ALA A 340 7.49 -12.70 16.11
CA ALA A 340 6.26 -13.01 15.39
C ALA A 340 5.47 -11.73 15.06
N ILE A 341 5.02 -11.62 13.81
CA ILE A 341 4.28 -10.48 13.27
C ILE A 341 2.98 -10.97 12.68
N GLN A 342 1.87 -10.50 13.23
CA GLN A 342 0.55 -10.73 12.69
C GLN A 342 0.37 -9.84 11.46
N MET A 343 0.25 -10.45 10.28
CA MET A 343 -0.11 -9.76 9.05
C MET A 343 -1.61 -9.45 9.08
N LEU A 344 -1.96 -8.19 8.84
CA LEU A 344 -3.36 -7.74 8.90
C LEU A 344 -4.11 -8.06 7.59
N SER A 345 -3.38 -8.10 6.47
CA SER A 345 -3.83 -8.56 5.15
C SER A 345 -2.66 -9.27 4.47
N VAL A 346 -2.93 -10.32 3.68
CA VAL A 346 -1.91 -11.02 2.89
C VAL A 346 -2.12 -10.64 1.43
N GLU A 347 -1.18 -9.86 0.89
CA GLU A 347 -1.23 -9.29 -0.46
C GLU A 347 0.12 -9.48 -1.15
N GLU A 348 0.12 -9.69 -2.46
CA GLU A 348 1.35 -9.90 -3.25
C GLU A 348 2.14 -8.62 -3.48
N THR A 349 1.51 -7.46 -3.39
CA THR A 349 2.09 -6.15 -3.70
C THR A 349 2.71 -5.44 -2.48
N GLN A 350 2.88 -6.15 -1.36
CA GLN A 350 3.37 -5.58 -0.11
C GLN A 350 4.68 -6.23 0.35
N SER A 351 5.48 -5.53 1.16
CA SER A 351 6.75 -6.05 1.69
C SER A 351 7.01 -5.62 3.13
N PHE A 352 7.84 -6.40 3.83
CA PHE A 352 8.39 -6.06 5.15
C PHE A 352 9.86 -5.65 5.02
N ALA A 353 10.20 -4.50 5.61
CA ALA A 353 11.58 -4.09 5.83
C ALA A 353 12.00 -4.47 7.25
N VAL A 354 12.99 -5.36 7.36
CA VAL A 354 13.49 -5.90 8.62
C VAL A 354 14.88 -5.31 8.89
N SER A 355 15.02 -4.56 9.98
CA SER A 355 16.29 -4.02 10.46
C SER A 355 16.86 -4.96 11.52
N LEU A 356 18.12 -5.33 11.34
CA LEU A 356 18.84 -6.30 12.17
C LEU A 356 20.03 -5.61 12.83
N GLU A 357 20.32 -5.96 14.08
CA GLU A 357 21.45 -5.43 14.84
C GLU A 357 22.20 -6.57 15.52
N THR A 358 23.52 -6.40 15.64
CA THR A 358 24.41 -7.35 16.31
C THR A 358 24.46 -7.06 17.81
N ARG A 359 24.24 -8.07 18.66
CA ARG A 359 24.39 -7.93 20.13
C ARG A 359 25.87 -7.90 20.54
N GLU A 360 26.66 -8.78 19.93
CA GLU A 360 28.08 -8.98 20.17
C GLU A 360 28.80 -9.29 18.85
N ASP A 361 30.13 -9.29 18.88
CA ASP A 361 30.95 -9.68 17.74
C ASP A 361 30.66 -11.12 17.32
N ILE A 362 30.32 -11.31 16.05
CA ILE A 362 29.94 -12.62 15.51
C ILE A 362 31.22 -13.41 15.19
N LYS A 363 31.39 -14.55 15.86
CA LYS A 363 32.56 -15.43 15.69
C LYS A 363 32.37 -16.55 14.66
N SER A 364 31.14 -16.78 14.22
CA SER A 364 30.83 -17.78 13.20
C SER A 364 31.10 -17.22 11.80
N ASP A 365 31.53 -18.07 10.86
CA ASP A 365 31.75 -17.69 9.46
C ASP A 365 30.47 -17.29 8.73
N PHE A 366 29.32 -17.72 9.25
CA PHE A 366 28.01 -17.44 8.68
C PHE A 366 27.01 -17.07 9.77
N VAL A 367 26.03 -16.28 9.35
CA VAL A 367 24.81 -15.98 10.08
C VAL A 367 23.65 -16.54 9.29
N TYR A 368 22.72 -17.17 9.99
CA TYR A 368 21.53 -17.77 9.41
C TYR A 368 20.28 -16.96 9.76
N PHE A 369 19.40 -16.85 8.78
CA PHE A 369 18.09 -16.21 8.88
C PHE A 369 17.03 -17.17 8.37
N GLN A 370 15.91 -17.23 9.06
CA GLN A 370 14.75 -17.98 8.60
C GLN A 370 13.49 -17.13 8.78
N PHE A 371 12.73 -17.02 7.70
CA PHE A 371 11.44 -16.35 7.65
C PHE A 371 10.38 -17.40 7.36
N ALA A 372 9.48 -17.63 8.30
CA ALA A 372 8.35 -18.53 8.12
C ALA A 372 7.05 -17.73 8.03
N ILE A 373 6.36 -17.81 6.90
CA ILE A 373 5.12 -17.09 6.62
C ILE A 373 3.99 -18.12 6.54
N GLN A 374 3.08 -18.10 7.50
CA GLN A 374 1.92 -18.99 7.56
C GLN A 374 0.68 -18.21 7.18
N TYR A 375 -0.13 -18.68 6.24
CA TYR A 375 -1.37 -18.01 5.85
C TYR A 375 -2.35 -18.96 5.16
N LEU A 376 -3.63 -18.60 5.20
CA LEU A 376 -4.68 -19.28 4.44
C LEU A 376 -4.83 -18.62 3.08
N ASN A 377 -4.53 -19.33 1.99
CA ASN A 377 -4.67 -18.78 0.64
C ASN A 377 -6.15 -18.66 0.19
N ILE A 378 -6.37 -18.05 -0.98
CA ILE A 378 -7.71 -17.89 -1.59
C ILE A 378 -8.45 -19.21 -1.90
N TYR A 379 -7.74 -20.34 -1.88
CA TYR A 379 -8.29 -21.69 -2.08
C TYR A 379 -8.54 -22.43 -0.76
N ARG A 380 -8.36 -21.76 0.40
CA ARG A 380 -8.44 -22.34 1.75
C ARG A 380 -7.45 -23.46 2.03
N ALA A 381 -6.31 -23.47 1.33
CA ALA A 381 -5.16 -24.24 1.74
C ALA A 381 -4.34 -23.44 2.75
N ASP A 382 -3.90 -24.13 3.79
CA ASP A 382 -2.94 -23.59 4.74
C ASP A 382 -1.56 -23.65 4.09
N VAL A 383 -0.90 -22.51 3.96
CA VAL A 383 0.39 -22.38 3.29
C VAL A 383 1.41 -21.90 4.32
N SER A 384 2.45 -22.70 4.51
CA SER A 384 3.64 -22.31 5.25
C SER A 384 4.78 -22.11 4.26
N ARG A 385 5.14 -20.87 3.99
CA ARG A 385 6.31 -20.49 3.19
C ARG A 385 7.51 -20.30 4.10
N VAL A 386 8.57 -21.07 3.89
CA VAL A 386 9.81 -20.96 4.64
C VAL A 386 10.92 -20.49 3.71
N ILE A 387 11.52 -19.36 4.06
CA ILE A 387 12.69 -18.78 3.40
C ILE A 387 13.85 -18.89 4.37
N THR A 388 14.88 -19.67 4.04
CA THR A 388 16.10 -19.78 4.83
C THR A 388 17.26 -19.25 4.01
N ASP A 389 18.00 -18.29 4.56
CA ASP A 389 19.18 -17.74 3.90
C ASP A 389 20.33 -17.61 4.90
N ARG A 390 21.55 -17.48 4.40
CA ARG A 390 22.74 -17.24 5.21
C ARG A 390 23.62 -16.17 4.59
N LEU A 391 24.19 -15.33 5.45
CA LEU A 391 25.17 -14.32 5.03
C LEU A 391 26.53 -14.65 5.63
N PRO A 392 27.62 -14.51 4.86
CA PRO A 392 28.97 -14.66 5.39
C PRO A 392 29.29 -13.52 6.35
N THR A 393 30.04 -13.81 7.41
CA THR A 393 30.65 -12.77 8.24
C THR A 393 31.96 -12.31 7.63
N ILE A 394 32.26 -11.02 7.81
CA ILE A 394 33.39 -10.34 7.19
C ILE A 394 34.01 -9.37 8.18
N ASP A 395 35.32 -9.20 8.08
CA ASP A 395 36.13 -8.30 8.90
C ASP A 395 36.66 -7.08 8.12
N SER A 396 36.48 -7.07 6.80
CA SER A 396 36.95 -6.02 5.88
C SER A 396 35.82 -5.08 5.45
N VAL A 397 36.06 -3.76 5.62
CA VAL A 397 35.15 -2.72 5.13
C VAL A 397 35.00 -2.77 3.59
N SER A 398 36.05 -3.15 2.87
CA SER A 398 35.99 -3.25 1.39
C SER A 398 35.00 -4.34 0.96
N THR A 399 35.12 -5.53 1.55
CA THR A 399 34.22 -6.66 1.27
C THR A 399 32.79 -6.35 1.72
N TYR A 400 32.63 -5.57 2.80
CA TYR A 400 31.32 -5.09 3.24
C TYR A 400 30.69 -4.21 2.17
N LEU A 401 31.41 -3.20 1.69
CA LEU A 401 30.91 -2.29 0.65
C LEU A 401 30.55 -3.04 -0.63
N GLU A 402 31.37 -4.01 -1.05
CA GLU A 402 31.09 -4.87 -2.22
C GLU A 402 29.80 -5.68 -2.10
N SER A 403 29.32 -5.94 -0.86
CA SER A 403 28.06 -6.64 -0.61
C SER A 403 26.83 -5.72 -0.53
N VAL A 404 27.02 -4.40 -0.44
CA VAL A 404 25.91 -3.46 -0.29
C VAL A 404 25.18 -3.27 -1.62
N GLN A 405 23.85 -3.31 -1.55
CA GLN A 405 22.96 -2.89 -2.63
C GLN A 405 22.45 -1.48 -2.33
N ASP A 406 22.86 -0.49 -3.12
CA ASP A 406 22.60 0.92 -2.85
C ASP A 406 21.13 1.32 -2.96
N GLU A 407 20.39 0.75 -3.92
CA GLU A 407 18.93 0.91 -4.02
C GLU A 407 18.20 0.38 -2.77
N VAL A 408 18.53 -0.83 -2.33
CA VAL A 408 17.94 -1.42 -1.10
C VAL A 408 18.27 -0.57 0.11
N ALA A 409 19.52 -0.12 0.25
CA ALA A 409 19.93 0.77 1.32
C ALA A 409 19.12 2.09 1.30
N ALA A 410 18.91 2.69 0.12
CA ALA A 410 18.10 3.90 -0.04
C ALA A 410 16.67 3.69 0.43
N ILE A 411 16.03 2.58 0.06
CA ILE A 411 14.64 2.26 0.45
C ILE A 411 14.52 1.97 1.94
N LEU A 412 15.48 1.27 2.55
CA LEU A 412 15.49 1.04 3.99
C LEU A 412 15.67 2.36 4.77
N ILE A 413 16.56 3.25 4.32
CA ILE A 413 16.72 4.60 4.88
C ILE A 413 15.42 5.39 4.71
N ALA A 414 14.79 5.34 3.53
CA ALA A 414 13.54 6.03 3.24
C ALA A 414 12.40 5.55 4.14
N LYS A 415 12.17 4.24 4.27
CA LYS A 415 11.11 3.67 5.13
C LYS A 415 11.34 4.05 6.60
N ARG A 416 12.57 3.99 7.10
CA ARG A 416 12.91 4.41 8.47
C ARG A 416 12.68 5.91 8.71
N THR A 417 13.01 6.73 7.72
CA THR A 417 12.83 8.19 7.77
C THR A 417 11.35 8.57 7.74
N LEU A 418 10.58 7.98 6.83
CA LEU A 418 9.16 8.30 6.66
C LEU A 418 8.28 7.72 7.76
N LEU A 419 8.69 6.62 8.40
CA LEU A 419 8.02 6.11 9.61
C LEU A 419 8.02 7.15 10.75
N ARG A 420 9.03 8.02 10.79
CA ARG A 420 9.16 9.10 11.79
C ARG A 420 8.51 10.41 11.33
N ALA A 421 8.28 10.60 10.03
CA ALA A 421 7.67 11.78 9.44
C ALA A 421 6.13 11.74 9.52
N LYS A 422 5.57 11.79 10.73
CA LYS A 422 4.12 11.62 10.94
C LYS A 422 3.30 12.80 10.43
N ASP A 423 3.85 14.00 10.53
CA ASP A 423 3.23 15.22 10.05
C ASP A 423 4.24 16.11 9.30
N SER A 424 3.76 17.27 8.87
CA SER A 424 4.57 18.29 8.19
C SER A 424 5.81 18.72 8.99
N ASN A 425 5.72 18.89 10.31
CA ASN A 425 6.84 19.35 11.14
C ASN A 425 7.88 18.25 11.29
N ASP A 426 7.44 17.02 11.60
CA ASP A 426 8.31 15.85 11.68
C ASP A 426 9.04 15.63 10.34
N ALA A 427 8.38 15.86 9.21
CA ALA A 427 9.01 15.79 7.89
C ALA A 427 10.13 16.83 7.72
N LEU A 428 9.98 18.06 8.22
CA LEU A 428 11.05 19.07 8.18
C LEU A 428 12.30 18.59 8.92
N ASP A 429 12.12 18.00 10.10
CA ASP A 429 13.23 17.52 10.91
C ASP A 429 13.86 16.24 10.33
N MET A 430 13.04 15.36 9.75
CA MET A 430 13.53 14.19 9.05
C MET A 430 14.36 14.54 7.80
N ARG A 431 14.08 15.66 7.11
CA ARG A 431 14.97 16.16 6.04
C ARG A 431 16.34 16.54 6.55
N LYS A 432 16.42 17.23 7.69
CA LYS A 432 17.71 17.59 8.30
C LYS A 432 18.48 16.34 8.72
N MET A 433 17.80 15.37 9.32
CA MET A 433 18.40 14.09 9.72
C MET A 433 18.91 13.29 8.50
N LEU A 434 18.19 13.35 7.38
CA LEU A 434 18.63 12.75 6.13
C LEU A 434 19.89 13.44 5.59
N ASP A 435 19.94 14.77 5.60
CA ASP A 435 21.10 15.55 5.18
C ASP A 435 22.35 15.22 6.02
N GLU A 436 22.20 15.11 7.35
CA GLU A 436 23.31 14.69 8.22
C GLU A 436 23.71 13.23 7.97
N ARG A 437 22.76 12.33 7.73
CA ARG A 437 23.06 10.92 7.43
C ARG A 437 23.87 10.77 6.15
N ILE A 438 23.55 11.53 5.10
CA ILE A 438 24.32 11.52 3.84
C ILE A 438 25.76 11.98 4.10
N LYS A 439 25.95 13.03 4.91
CA LYS A 439 27.29 13.51 5.30
C LYS A 439 28.05 12.45 6.07
N ASP A 440 27.42 11.76 7.02
CA ASP A 440 28.06 10.69 7.78
C ASP A 440 28.57 9.57 6.87
N ILE A 441 27.74 9.14 5.91
CA ILE A 441 28.11 8.09 4.93
C ILE A 441 29.28 8.57 4.06
N ALA A 442 29.21 9.80 3.54
CA ALA A 442 30.27 10.39 2.72
C ALA A 442 31.59 10.52 3.49
N ASN A 443 31.55 10.95 4.75
CA ASN A 443 32.73 11.09 5.60
C ASN A 443 33.33 9.73 5.98
N LYS A 444 32.48 8.70 6.16
CA LYS A 444 32.92 7.38 6.61
C LYS A 444 33.49 6.52 5.48
N PHE A 445 32.87 6.55 4.30
CA PHE A 445 33.19 5.64 3.20
C PHE A 445 33.69 6.36 1.94
N GLY A 446 33.44 7.65 1.82
CA GLY A 446 33.89 8.45 0.68
C GLY A 446 35.34 8.91 0.79
N SER A 447 35.85 9.42 -0.32
CA SER A 447 37.17 10.05 -0.40
C SER A 447 37.02 11.53 -0.76
N GLN A 448 37.66 12.42 0.01
CA GLN A 448 37.72 13.83 -0.35
C GLN A 448 38.57 14.02 -1.61
N MET A 449 38.07 14.79 -2.58
CA MET A 449 38.81 15.09 -3.79
C MET A 449 39.93 16.10 -3.53
N ILE A 450 41.07 15.88 -4.19
CA ILE A 450 42.24 16.76 -4.14
C ILE A 450 41.81 18.17 -4.56
N GLU A 451 42.19 19.18 -3.75
CA GLU A 451 41.92 20.61 -4.00
C GLU A 451 40.43 21.02 -4.06
N SER A 452 39.50 20.18 -3.58
CA SER A 452 38.09 20.57 -3.47
C SER A 452 37.46 20.20 -2.12
N LYS A 453 36.32 20.81 -1.80
CA LYS A 453 35.47 20.42 -0.67
C LYS A 453 34.51 19.26 -1.01
N LEU A 454 34.61 18.71 -2.22
CA LEU A 454 33.71 17.70 -2.74
C LEU A 454 34.18 16.31 -2.27
N PHE A 455 33.21 15.49 -1.87
CA PHE A 455 33.42 14.09 -1.53
C PHE A 455 32.96 13.20 -2.66
N ARG A 456 33.74 12.17 -2.95
CA ARG A 456 33.39 11.10 -3.88
C ARG A 456 32.93 9.88 -3.10
N PHE A 457 31.72 9.42 -3.39
CA PHE A 457 31.19 8.16 -2.86
C PHE A 457 31.95 6.96 -3.46
N PRO A 458 32.06 5.84 -2.73
CA PRO A 458 32.57 4.60 -3.30
C PRO A 458 31.64 4.12 -4.42
N LYS A 459 32.17 3.34 -5.38
CA LYS A 459 31.42 2.91 -6.57
C LYS A 459 30.17 2.09 -6.20
N GLU A 460 30.24 1.36 -5.09
CA GLU A 460 29.17 0.52 -4.54
C GLU A 460 28.01 1.33 -3.96
N LEU A 461 28.22 2.62 -3.65
CA LEU A 461 27.19 3.53 -3.11
C LEU A 461 26.92 4.70 -4.05
N SER A 462 27.12 4.50 -5.34
CA SER A 462 27.16 5.60 -6.29
C SER A 462 25.78 6.19 -6.63
N LEU A 463 24.71 5.38 -6.60
CA LEU A 463 23.34 5.86 -6.83
C LEU A 463 22.70 6.42 -5.55
N LEU A 464 23.19 6.00 -4.38
CA LEU A 464 22.60 6.34 -3.08
C LEU A 464 22.39 7.86 -2.88
N PRO A 465 23.33 8.77 -3.21
CA PRO A 465 23.10 10.20 -3.05
C PRO A 465 21.97 10.74 -3.92
N GLU A 466 21.79 10.22 -5.14
CA GLU A 466 20.73 10.65 -6.06
C GLU A 466 19.36 10.23 -5.53
N LEU A 467 19.24 8.96 -5.14
CA LEU A 467 17.99 8.40 -4.60
C LEU A 467 17.55 9.16 -3.35
N LEU A 468 18.49 9.46 -2.45
CA LEU A 468 18.19 10.22 -1.24
C LEU A 468 17.92 11.70 -1.54
N PHE A 469 18.53 12.27 -2.58
CA PHE A 469 18.18 13.62 -3.06
C PHE A 469 16.74 13.67 -3.57
N HIS A 470 16.32 12.69 -4.39
CA HIS A 470 14.93 12.56 -4.84
C HIS A 470 13.96 12.37 -3.68
N LEU A 471 14.27 11.50 -2.71
CA LEU A 471 13.46 11.34 -1.49
C LEU A 471 13.25 12.69 -0.77
N ARG A 472 14.33 13.44 -0.57
CA ARG A 472 14.35 14.71 0.17
C ARG A 472 13.45 15.78 -0.46
N ARG A 473 13.49 15.91 -1.79
CA ARG A 473 12.73 16.92 -2.55
C ARG A 473 11.35 16.45 -3.00
N GLY A 474 11.19 15.13 -3.13
CA GLY A 474 10.04 14.47 -3.74
C GLY A 474 8.78 14.57 -2.88
N PRO A 475 7.67 13.95 -3.31
CA PRO A 475 6.38 14.06 -2.62
C PRO A 475 6.35 13.46 -1.22
N LEU A 476 7.21 12.47 -0.95
CA LEU A 476 7.22 11.73 0.31
C LEU A 476 7.66 12.61 1.49
N LEU A 477 8.68 13.44 1.27
CA LEU A 477 9.31 14.24 2.33
C LEU A 477 9.41 15.75 2.00
N GLY A 478 9.40 16.10 0.71
CA GLY A 478 9.45 17.47 0.23
C GLY A 478 8.08 18.17 0.24
N SER A 479 8.01 19.29 -0.48
CA SER A 479 6.84 20.18 -0.51
C SER A 479 6.02 20.11 -1.81
N ILE A 480 6.23 19.06 -2.64
CA ILE A 480 5.51 18.91 -3.91
C ILE A 480 4.00 18.75 -3.68
N LEU A 481 3.62 17.95 -2.68
CA LEU A 481 2.22 17.80 -2.27
C LEU A 481 1.84 18.91 -1.29
N GLY A 482 0.66 19.48 -1.46
CA GLY A 482 0.22 20.64 -0.69
C GLY A 482 -0.41 20.27 0.63
N HIS A 483 -1.37 19.33 0.61
CA HIS A 483 -2.22 19.04 1.75
C HIS A 483 -1.71 17.85 2.58
N GLU A 484 -1.94 17.85 3.91
CA GLU A 484 -1.44 16.79 4.80
C GLU A 484 -2.12 15.44 4.56
N ASP A 485 -3.39 15.44 4.13
CA ASP A 485 -4.11 14.21 3.77
C ASP A 485 -3.38 13.44 2.64
N GLU A 486 -2.97 14.15 1.58
CA GLU A 486 -2.22 13.56 0.45
C GLU A 486 -0.89 12.97 0.92
N ARG A 487 -0.16 13.74 1.74
CA ARG A 487 1.13 13.31 2.30
C ARG A 487 0.98 12.08 3.19
N SER A 488 -0.04 12.05 4.05
CA SER A 488 -0.31 10.96 4.98
C SER A 488 -0.65 9.67 4.25
N VAL A 489 -1.52 9.74 3.25
CA VAL A 489 -1.87 8.59 2.41
C VAL A 489 -0.65 8.09 1.65
N LEU A 490 0.09 8.98 1.00
CA LEU A 490 1.26 8.61 0.25
C LEU A 490 2.33 7.91 1.12
N ARG A 491 2.61 8.46 2.30
CA ARG A 491 3.56 7.86 3.26
C ARG A 491 3.06 6.50 3.74
N SER A 492 1.77 6.37 4.03
CA SER A 492 1.20 5.08 4.42
C SER A 492 1.31 4.03 3.31
N LEU A 493 1.06 4.40 2.05
CA LEU A 493 1.24 3.51 0.91
C LEU A 493 2.70 3.08 0.80
N PHE A 494 3.64 4.04 0.87
CA PHE A 494 5.08 3.77 0.79
C PHE A 494 5.58 2.80 1.87
N LEU A 495 5.11 2.94 3.12
CA LEU A 495 5.55 2.08 4.22
C LEU A 495 5.16 0.61 4.01
N ASN A 496 4.04 0.35 3.31
CA ASN A 496 3.54 -1.01 3.04
C ASN A 496 3.92 -1.54 1.64
N ALA A 497 4.33 -0.67 0.72
CA ALA A 497 4.63 -1.01 -0.67
C ALA A 497 5.75 -2.06 -0.81
N SER A 498 5.71 -2.82 -1.91
CA SER A 498 6.80 -3.68 -2.37
C SER A 498 8.10 -2.89 -2.60
N PHE A 499 9.22 -3.60 -2.78
CA PHE A 499 10.50 -2.98 -3.09
C PHE A 499 10.42 -2.18 -4.40
N ASP A 500 9.93 -2.79 -5.48
CA ASP A 500 9.86 -2.15 -6.80
C ASP A 500 9.01 -0.87 -6.79
N LEU A 501 7.84 -0.93 -6.15
CA LEU A 501 6.99 0.25 -6.03
C LEU A 501 7.63 1.32 -5.14
N SER A 502 8.28 0.93 -4.04
CA SER A 502 9.01 1.86 -3.17
C SER A 502 10.13 2.57 -3.93
N LEU A 503 10.86 1.85 -4.78
CA LEU A 503 11.93 2.43 -5.60
C LEU A 503 11.39 3.51 -6.54
N ARG A 504 10.33 3.20 -7.30
CA ARG A 504 9.69 4.18 -8.20
C ARG A 504 9.11 5.39 -7.46
N MET A 505 8.60 5.20 -6.25
CA MET A 505 8.08 6.28 -5.40
C MET A 505 9.18 7.18 -4.80
N VAL A 506 10.40 6.68 -4.68
CA VAL A 506 11.56 7.46 -4.23
C VAL A 506 12.20 8.19 -5.39
N ALA A 507 12.53 7.47 -6.47
CA ALA A 507 13.16 8.02 -7.66
C ALA A 507 12.40 7.54 -8.91
N PRO A 508 11.86 8.48 -9.72
CA PRO A 508 11.08 8.11 -10.88
C PRO A 508 11.94 7.52 -12.00
N CYS A 509 11.38 6.58 -12.76
CA CYS A 509 11.98 6.05 -13.98
C CYS A 509 11.66 6.97 -15.16
N CYS A 510 12.65 7.42 -15.91
CA CYS A 510 12.48 8.30 -17.07
C CYS A 510 12.81 7.56 -18.36
N LEU A 511 11.83 7.42 -19.26
CA LEU A 511 11.90 6.61 -20.48
C LEU A 511 11.62 7.50 -21.70
N MET A 512 12.65 7.78 -22.50
CA MET A 512 12.50 8.58 -23.72
C MET A 512 12.12 7.68 -24.91
N HIS A 513 11.08 8.07 -25.62
CA HIS A 513 10.63 7.42 -26.85
C HIS A 513 11.68 7.58 -27.96
N ARG A 514 11.96 6.49 -28.66
CA ARG A 514 12.84 6.39 -29.82
C ARG A 514 12.07 5.88 -31.03
N GLU A 515 12.67 6.04 -32.21
CA GLU A 515 12.09 5.50 -33.44
C GLU A 515 11.82 3.99 -33.33
N GLY A 516 10.77 3.54 -34.02
CA GLY A 516 10.34 2.14 -33.98
C GLY A 516 9.57 1.73 -32.72
N GLY A 517 9.17 2.67 -31.86
CA GLY A 517 8.41 2.40 -30.64
C GLY A 517 9.26 1.83 -29.50
N THR A 518 10.58 2.05 -29.54
CA THR A 518 11.51 1.64 -28.48
C THR A 518 11.69 2.74 -27.46
N PHE A 519 12.20 2.39 -26.27
CA PHE A 519 12.39 3.34 -25.17
C PHE A 519 13.80 3.22 -24.60
N GLU A 520 14.40 4.37 -24.28
CA GLU A 520 15.70 4.48 -23.64
C GLU A 520 15.53 5.07 -22.24
N GLU A 521 16.11 4.40 -21.24
CA GLU A 521 16.14 4.91 -19.87
C GLU A 521 17.17 6.03 -19.71
N LEU A 522 16.74 7.14 -19.13
CA LEU A 522 17.56 8.32 -18.89
C LEU A 522 17.55 8.68 -17.40
N PRO A 523 18.58 9.41 -16.93
CA PRO A 523 18.49 10.07 -15.63
C PRO A 523 17.25 10.96 -15.56
N ALA A 524 16.60 11.01 -14.40
CA ALA A 524 15.41 11.80 -14.16
C ALA A 524 15.73 13.30 -13.99
N TYR A 525 16.42 13.87 -14.98
CA TYR A 525 16.85 15.27 -15.04
C TYR A 525 16.02 16.01 -16.09
N ASP A 526 15.90 17.33 -15.95
CA ASP A 526 15.19 18.15 -16.94
C ASP A 526 15.86 18.18 -18.31
N LEU A 527 17.11 17.73 -18.43
CA LEU A 527 17.79 17.50 -19.71
C LEU A 527 17.11 16.44 -20.59
N ALA A 528 16.29 15.56 -20.00
CA ALA A 528 15.46 14.61 -20.76
C ALA A 528 14.34 15.30 -21.55
N MET A 529 13.98 16.53 -21.21
CA MET A 529 12.89 17.28 -21.83
C MET A 529 13.36 17.97 -23.13
N GLN A 530 13.53 17.19 -24.19
CA GLN A 530 13.90 17.69 -25.52
C GLN A 530 12.66 18.00 -26.35
N SER A 531 12.62 19.17 -27.02
CA SER A 531 11.43 19.63 -27.74
C SER A 531 11.01 18.74 -28.92
N ASP A 532 11.92 17.91 -29.43
CA ASP A 532 11.70 16.92 -30.49
C ASP A 532 11.39 15.51 -29.96
N ALA A 533 11.26 15.31 -28.65
CA ALA A 533 11.09 14.01 -28.01
C ALA A 533 9.77 13.86 -27.23
N ALA A 534 9.41 12.61 -26.96
CA ALA A 534 8.38 12.23 -25.99
C ALA A 534 9.01 11.43 -24.86
N VAL A 535 8.57 11.66 -23.63
CA VAL A 535 9.15 11.05 -22.42
C VAL A 535 8.05 10.53 -21.51
N VAL A 536 8.19 9.29 -21.07
CA VAL A 536 7.35 8.65 -20.04
C VAL A 536 8.10 8.66 -18.72
N LEU A 537 7.48 9.20 -17.67
CA LEU A 537 8.04 9.22 -16.33
C LEU A 537 7.14 8.42 -15.38
N ASP A 538 7.65 7.31 -14.86
CA ASP A 538 6.96 6.46 -13.90
C ASP A 538 7.43 6.75 -12.47
N HIS A 539 6.57 7.37 -11.67
CA HIS A 539 6.83 7.68 -10.25
C HIS A 539 6.17 6.66 -9.29
N GLY A 540 5.67 5.51 -9.77
CA GLY A 540 4.95 4.57 -8.93
C GLY A 540 3.49 5.00 -8.68
N THR A 541 3.28 6.23 -8.20
CA THR A 541 1.97 6.80 -7.85
C THR A 541 1.18 7.30 -9.06
N ASP A 542 1.89 7.85 -10.04
CA ASP A 542 1.37 8.42 -11.27
C ASP A 542 2.39 8.15 -12.37
N VAL A 543 1.90 7.97 -13.59
CA VAL A 543 2.71 7.89 -14.81
C VAL A 543 2.44 9.13 -15.65
N PHE A 544 3.50 9.85 -15.99
CA PHE A 544 3.40 11.10 -16.72
C PHE A 544 3.97 10.91 -18.12
N ILE A 545 3.26 11.41 -19.13
CA ILE A 545 3.72 11.45 -20.52
C ILE A 545 3.94 12.92 -20.86
N TRP A 546 5.16 13.27 -21.24
CA TRP A 546 5.51 14.62 -21.68
C TRP A 546 5.86 14.60 -23.17
N MET A 547 5.26 15.53 -23.92
CA MET A 547 5.48 15.70 -25.35
C MET A 547 6.17 17.04 -25.62
N GLY A 548 7.33 17.02 -26.25
CA GLY A 548 8.04 18.21 -26.71
C GLY A 548 7.26 18.98 -27.77
N ALA A 549 7.46 20.30 -27.85
CA ALA A 549 6.70 21.18 -28.73
C ALA A 549 6.89 20.86 -30.22
N GLU A 550 8.14 20.62 -30.65
CA GLU A 550 8.46 20.31 -32.04
C GLU A 550 7.91 18.96 -32.48
N LEU A 551 7.92 17.95 -31.60
CA LEU A 551 7.28 16.66 -31.85
C LEU A 551 5.76 16.80 -31.88
N ALA A 552 5.19 17.60 -30.97
CA ALA A 552 3.75 17.78 -30.86
C ALA A 552 3.13 18.45 -32.10
N ASP A 553 3.90 19.29 -32.82
CA ASP A 553 3.50 19.97 -34.05
C ASP A 553 3.54 19.05 -35.30
N GLN A 554 4.17 17.88 -35.21
CA GLN A 554 4.22 16.88 -36.29
C GLN A 554 3.03 15.91 -36.20
N GLU A 555 1.87 16.24 -36.78
CA GLU A 555 0.61 15.49 -36.59
C GLU A 555 0.73 13.95 -36.67
N GLY A 556 1.43 13.43 -37.69
CA GLY A 556 1.60 11.97 -37.87
C GLY A 556 2.53 11.32 -36.83
N ASN A 557 3.65 11.96 -36.52
CA ASN A 557 4.63 11.44 -35.56
C ASN A 557 4.15 11.61 -34.11
N SER A 558 3.46 12.72 -33.82
CA SER A 558 2.87 13.05 -32.52
C SER A 558 1.86 12.00 -32.07
N ALA A 559 0.93 11.62 -32.95
CA ALA A 559 -0.09 10.62 -32.63
C ALA A 559 0.53 9.23 -32.40
N ALA A 560 1.51 8.83 -33.22
CA ALA A 560 2.20 7.55 -33.08
C ALA A 560 3.02 7.48 -31.78
N ALA A 561 3.79 8.53 -31.47
CA ALA A 561 4.57 8.62 -30.24
C ALA A 561 3.67 8.60 -28.99
N LEU A 562 2.58 9.39 -29.00
CA LEU A 562 1.64 9.40 -27.87
C LEU A 562 0.98 8.04 -27.66
N ALA A 563 0.60 7.34 -28.74
CA ALA A 563 0.04 5.99 -28.65
C ALA A 563 1.07 5.01 -28.05
N ALA A 564 2.31 5.01 -28.55
CA ALA A 564 3.39 4.18 -28.01
C ALA A 564 3.66 4.45 -26.52
N CYS A 565 3.71 5.74 -26.12
CA CYS A 565 3.88 6.13 -24.72
C CYS A 565 2.71 5.67 -23.84
N ARG A 566 1.47 5.72 -24.35
CA ARG A 566 0.30 5.22 -23.60
C ARG A 566 0.31 3.71 -23.45
N THR A 567 0.63 2.97 -24.50
CA THR A 567 0.77 1.51 -24.43
C THR A 567 1.83 1.11 -23.41
N LEU A 568 3.01 1.75 -23.44
CA LEU A 568 4.04 1.52 -22.42
C LEU A 568 3.53 1.84 -21.01
N ALA A 569 2.85 2.99 -20.85
CA ALA A 569 2.32 3.38 -19.55
C ALA A 569 1.29 2.36 -19.02
N GLU A 570 0.42 1.81 -19.87
CA GLU A 570 -0.55 0.77 -19.52
C GLU A 570 0.14 -0.53 -19.10
N GLU A 571 1.18 -0.96 -19.83
CA GLU A 571 2.00 -2.13 -19.48
C GLU A 571 2.70 -1.98 -18.13
N LEU A 572 3.29 -0.81 -17.85
CA LEU A 572 4.00 -0.53 -16.58
C LEU A 572 3.10 -0.61 -15.34
N ILE A 573 1.77 -0.43 -15.52
CA ILE A 573 0.82 -0.25 -14.41
C ILE A 573 -0.18 -1.41 -14.28
N GLU A 574 -0.11 -2.39 -15.18
CA GLU A 574 -1.08 -3.49 -15.31
C GLU A 574 -1.36 -4.17 -13.97
N MET A 575 -0.30 -4.58 -13.26
CA MET A 575 -0.39 -5.33 -11.99
C MET A 575 -0.23 -4.45 -10.74
N ARG A 576 -0.18 -3.12 -10.89
CA ARG A 576 0.15 -2.21 -9.78
C ARG A 576 -1.07 -1.93 -8.91
N PHE A 577 -0.88 -1.87 -7.60
CA PHE A 577 -1.90 -1.36 -6.69
C PHE A 577 -1.31 -0.35 -5.69
N PRO A 578 -1.92 0.85 -5.52
CA PRO A 578 -3.03 1.40 -6.30
C PRO A 578 -2.71 1.56 -7.80
N ALA A 579 -3.75 1.56 -8.64
CA ALA A 579 -3.60 1.91 -10.05
C ALA A 579 -3.24 3.40 -10.16
N PRO A 580 -2.07 3.74 -10.75
CA PRO A 580 -1.65 5.11 -10.96
C PRO A 580 -2.47 5.75 -12.09
N ARG A 581 -2.54 7.09 -12.08
CA ARG A 581 -3.12 7.84 -13.21
C ARG A 581 -2.09 7.94 -14.34
N ILE A 582 -2.57 7.93 -15.57
CA ILE A 582 -1.76 8.27 -16.75
C ILE A 582 -2.08 9.70 -17.16
N LEU A 583 -1.11 10.60 -17.02
CA LEU A 583 -1.29 12.03 -17.26
C LEU A 583 -0.41 12.47 -18.42
N ALA A 584 -1.02 12.95 -19.51
CA ALA A 584 -0.30 13.40 -20.71
C ALA A 584 -0.31 14.93 -20.82
N PHE A 585 0.87 15.52 -21.06
CA PHE A 585 1.06 16.96 -21.16
C PHE A 585 1.91 17.34 -22.38
N LYS A 586 1.69 18.54 -22.88
CA LYS A 586 2.55 19.17 -23.90
C LYS A 586 3.50 20.16 -23.26
N GLU A 587 4.65 20.36 -23.88
CA GLU A 587 5.59 21.44 -23.55
C GLU A 587 4.87 22.80 -23.48
N GLY A 588 5.23 23.62 -22.49
CA GLY A 588 4.61 24.92 -22.25
C GLY A 588 3.22 24.89 -21.60
N SER A 589 2.58 23.71 -21.46
CA SER A 589 1.31 23.62 -20.73
C SER A 589 1.49 23.83 -19.23
N SER A 590 0.50 24.46 -18.57
CA SER A 590 0.54 24.68 -17.12
C SER A 590 0.65 23.36 -16.33
N GLN A 591 0.06 22.29 -16.86
CA GLN A 591 0.02 20.96 -16.26
C GLN A 591 1.38 20.24 -16.37
N ALA A 592 2.26 20.63 -17.29
CA ALA A 592 3.61 20.06 -17.41
C ALA A 592 4.44 20.23 -16.12
N ARG A 593 4.08 21.17 -15.24
CA ARG A 593 4.70 21.34 -13.91
C ARG A 593 4.68 20.06 -13.07
N TYR A 594 3.67 19.20 -13.23
CA TYR A 594 3.61 17.92 -12.52
C TYR A 594 4.77 17.02 -12.89
N PHE A 595 5.12 16.96 -14.19
CA PHE A 595 6.29 16.25 -14.71
C PHE A 595 7.59 16.89 -14.22
N VAL A 596 7.77 18.20 -14.46
CA VAL A 596 9.01 18.94 -14.13
C VAL A 596 9.34 18.86 -12.63
N SER A 597 8.33 18.90 -11.77
CA SER A 597 8.53 18.83 -10.31
C SER A 597 9.25 17.54 -9.86
N ARG A 598 9.24 16.48 -10.69
CA ARG A 598 9.86 15.19 -10.38
C ARG A 598 11.30 15.05 -10.87
N LEU A 599 11.75 15.98 -11.69
CA LEU A 599 13.09 15.96 -12.26
C LEU A 599 14.09 16.75 -11.44
N ILE A 600 15.36 16.38 -11.52
CA ILE A 600 16.49 17.18 -11.03
C ILE A 600 16.74 18.35 -12.00
N PRO A 601 16.81 19.60 -11.51
CA PRO A 601 17.01 20.77 -12.35
C PRO A 601 18.49 20.92 -12.70
N ALA A 602 18.91 20.37 -13.84
CA ALA A 602 20.31 20.35 -14.28
C ALA A 602 20.60 21.37 -15.41
N HIS A 603 19.56 21.94 -16.05
CA HIS A 603 19.71 22.91 -17.15
C HIS A 603 20.51 24.18 -16.78
N LYS A 604 20.65 24.51 -15.49
CA LYS A 604 21.43 25.66 -15.01
C LYS A 604 22.89 25.35 -14.71
N ASP A 605 23.25 24.06 -14.68
CA ASP A 605 24.60 23.63 -14.35
C ASP A 605 25.53 23.86 -15.55
N PRO A 606 26.82 24.16 -15.34
CA PRO A 606 27.81 24.24 -16.41
C PRO A 606 27.86 22.94 -17.24
N ALA A 607 28.10 23.05 -18.55
CA ALA A 607 28.10 21.89 -19.45
C ALA A 607 29.02 20.73 -19.02
N TYR A 608 30.15 21.01 -18.34
CA TYR A 608 31.03 19.96 -17.81
C TYR A 608 30.42 19.24 -16.59
N GLU A 609 29.58 19.89 -15.80
CA GLU A 609 28.83 19.30 -14.69
C GLU A 609 27.63 18.49 -15.20
N GLN A 610 26.97 18.95 -16.27
CA GLN A 610 25.92 18.21 -16.97
C GLN A 610 26.45 16.87 -17.56
N VAL A 611 27.66 16.87 -18.14
CA VAL A 611 28.31 15.64 -18.65
C VAL A 611 28.75 14.71 -17.52
N CYS A 612 29.14 15.25 -16.35
CA CYS A 612 29.45 14.46 -15.16
C CYS A 612 28.20 13.92 -14.46
N ALA A 613 27.06 14.61 -14.56
CA ALA A 613 25.77 14.13 -14.08
C ALA A 613 25.29 12.91 -14.90
N ASN A 614 25.61 12.86 -16.20
CA ASN A 614 25.52 11.64 -17.03
C ASN A 614 26.57 10.55 -16.71
N LYS A 615 27.51 10.81 -15.80
CA LYS A 615 28.59 9.89 -15.40
C LYS A 615 28.78 9.85 -13.87
N VAL A 616 27.81 9.31 -13.13
CA VAL A 616 28.00 8.68 -11.79
C VAL A 616 28.93 9.45 -10.84
N ALA A 617 28.89 10.78 -10.88
CA ALA A 617 29.75 11.63 -10.06
C ALA A 617 28.88 12.70 -9.42
N ILE A 618 28.16 12.29 -8.38
CA ILE A 618 27.43 13.22 -7.53
C ILE A 618 28.44 13.83 -6.59
N TYR A 619 28.87 15.04 -6.94
CA TYR A 619 29.74 15.84 -6.11
C TYR A 619 28.92 16.46 -4.99
N LEU A 620 29.34 16.22 -3.75
CA LEU A 620 28.84 16.93 -2.57
C LEU A 620 29.26 18.41 -2.64
N VAL A 621 28.61 19.20 -3.50
CA VAL A 621 28.57 20.66 -3.31
C VAL A 621 27.88 20.87 -1.97
N PRO A 622 28.34 21.78 -1.09
CA PRO A 622 27.64 22.04 0.16
C PRO A 622 26.15 22.23 -0.14
N PHE A 623 25.32 21.34 0.40
CA PHE A 623 23.86 21.28 0.23
C PHE A 623 23.17 22.64 0.43
N SER A 624 23.88 23.61 1.02
CA SER A 624 23.47 25.01 1.13
C SER A 624 23.38 25.79 -0.19
N VAL A 625 24.02 25.39 -1.30
CA VAL A 625 24.06 26.18 -2.54
C VAL A 625 22.90 25.86 -3.49
N CYS A 626 22.39 24.62 -3.49
CA CYS A 626 21.16 24.24 -4.21
C CYS A 626 19.86 24.71 -3.51
N LEU A 627 19.96 25.39 -2.36
CA LEU A 627 18.83 25.76 -1.50
C LEU A 627 18.28 27.17 -1.75
N SER A 628 18.65 27.80 -2.87
CA SER A 628 18.18 29.15 -3.27
C SER A 628 16.95 29.14 -4.20
N LEU A 629 16.06 28.17 -4.06
CA LEU A 629 14.76 28.16 -4.75
C LEU A 629 13.64 27.99 -3.73
N ASN A 630 13.60 28.91 -2.77
CA ASN A 630 12.37 29.26 -2.08
C ASN A 630 11.60 30.23 -2.98
N LEU A 631 10.32 29.89 -3.23
CA LEU A 631 9.24 30.79 -3.64
C LEU A 631 9.51 31.65 -4.89
N ILE A 632 9.00 31.19 -6.03
CA ILE A 632 7.99 31.86 -6.86
C ILE A 632 7.43 30.75 -7.76
N PHE A 633 6.23 30.25 -7.42
CA PHE A 633 5.09 30.02 -8.32
C PHE A 633 3.91 29.52 -7.51
#